data_AF-A0A1G9BS30-F1
#
_entry.id   AF-A0A1G9BS30-F1
#
_cell.length_a   1.000
_cell.length_b   1.000
_cell.length_c   1.000
_cell.angle_alpha   90.00
_cell.angle_beta   90.00
_cell.angle_gamma   90.00
#
_symmetry.space_group_name_H-M   'P 1'
#
loop_
_entity.id
_entity.type
_entity.pdbx_description
1 polymer ?
#
loop_
_entity_poly.entity_id
_entity_poly.type
_entity_poly.pdbx_seq_one_letter_code
_entity_poly.pdbx_strand_id
1 'polypeptide(L)'
;MSGFNVSDIPILLLIIGATIIPIWLGLRLRKIKPRILWIGMLLCLLFGPLGQVYVKGCIPWILILLGVLIGVQQLLPPNFAMIIMLLSSPLVMFYRLSR
;
A
#
# COMPACT_ATOMS: atom_id res chain seq x y z
N MET A 1 -13.19 14.24 25.31
CA MET A 1 -12.99 12.79 25.13
C MET A 1 -14.17 12.26 24.36
N SER A 2 -14.01 12.05 23.05
CA SER A 2 -15.08 11.55 22.17
C SER A 2 -15.43 10.11 22.54
N GLY A 3 -16.69 9.89 22.90
CA GLY A 3 -17.23 8.57 23.22
C GLY A 3 -17.17 7.66 21.99
N PHE A 4 -16.65 6.46 22.16
CA PHE A 4 -16.65 5.42 21.14
C PHE A 4 -18.10 4.97 20.97
N ASN A 5 -18.75 5.35 19.86
CA ASN A 5 -20.11 4.94 19.61
C ASN A 5 -20.11 3.52 19.02
N VAL A 6 -21.12 2.72 19.36
CA VAL A 6 -21.28 1.35 18.81
C VAL A 6 -21.35 1.37 17.27
N SER A 7 -21.77 2.50 16.68
CA SER A 7 -21.76 2.77 15.23
C SER A 7 -20.37 2.81 14.59
N ASP A 8 -19.31 3.04 15.38
CA ASP A 8 -17.94 3.17 14.87
C ASP A 8 -17.24 1.80 14.71
N ILE A 9 -17.77 0.77 15.37
CA ILE A 9 -17.28 -0.62 15.32
C ILE A 9 -17.20 -1.17 13.88
N PRO A 10 -18.25 -1.08 13.03
CA PRO A 10 -18.17 -1.56 11.65
C PRO A 10 -17.17 -0.77 10.80
N ILE A 11 -17.03 0.54 11.03
CA ILE A 11 -16.04 1.38 10.33
C ILE A 11 -14.63 0.95 10.71
N LEU A 12 -14.39 0.72 12.00
CA LEU A 12 -13.10 0.24 12.50
C LEU A 12 -12.74 -1.12 11.90
N LEU A 13 -13.70 -2.05 11.87
CA LEU A 13 -13.54 -3.37 11.24
C LEU A 13 -13.21 -3.25 9.75
N LEU A 14 -13.84 -2.32 9.03
CA LEU A 14 -13.53 -2.06 7.62
C LEU A 14 -12.11 -1.52 7.43
N ILE A 15 -11.66 -0.58 8.26
CA ILE A 15 -10.30 -0.02 8.19
C ILE A 15 -9.26 -1.11 8.48
N ILE A 16 -9.49 -1.91 9.51
CA ILE A 16 -8.62 -3.03 9.89
C ILE A 16 -8.60 -4.08 8.77
N GLY A 17 -9.76 -4.45 8.24
CA GLY A 17 -9.87 -5.38 7.10
C GLY A 17 -9.12 -4.86 5.87
N ALA A 18 -9.32 -3.59 5.53
CA ALA A 18 -8.68 -2.94 4.38
C ALA A 18 -7.15 -2.85 4.51
N THR A 19 -6.60 -2.91 5.72
CA THR A 19 -5.14 -2.90 5.95
C THR A 19 -4.56 -4.30 6.11
N ILE A 20 -5.22 -5.20 6.83
CA ILE A 20 -4.72 -6.56 7.09
C ILE A 20 -4.82 -7.44 5.84
N ILE A 21 -5.92 -7.36 5.09
CA ILE A 21 -6.16 -8.22 3.91
C ILE A 21 -5.04 -8.05 2.86
N PRO A 22 -4.64 -6.83 2.44
CA PRO A 22 -3.58 -6.66 1.46
C PRO A 22 -2.22 -7.19 1.94
N ILE A 23 -1.91 -7.02 3.23
CA ILE A 23 -0.66 -7.49 3.82
C ILE A 23 -0.62 -9.02 3.79
N TRP A 24 -1.68 -9.66 4.29
CA TRP A 24 -1.78 -11.12 4.29
C TRP A 24 -1.75 -11.69 2.88
N LEU A 25 -2.51 -11.09 1.95
CA LEU A 25 -2.55 -11.50 0.55
C LEU A 25 -1.17 -11.36 -0.12
N GLY A 26 -0.50 -10.23 0.08
CA GLY A 26 0.85 -9.97 -0.44
C GLY A 26 1.88 -10.97 0.10
N LEU A 27 1.85 -11.26 1.40
CA LEU A 27 2.73 -12.26 2.03
C LEU A 27 2.45 -13.68 1.55
N ARG A 28 1.17 -14.04 1.37
CA ARG A 28 0.77 -15.36 0.87
C ARG A 28 1.18 -15.55 -0.59
N LEU A 29 0.90 -14.58 -1.44
CA LEU A 29 1.28 -14.61 -2.86
C LEU A 29 2.79 -14.65 -3.04
N ARG A 30 3.55 -13.95 -2.19
CA ARG A 30 5.00 -14.02 -2.16
C ARG A 30 5.54 -15.44 -1.89
N LYS A 31 4.80 -16.28 -1.16
CA LYS A 31 5.17 -17.68 -0.90
C LYS A 31 4.74 -18.62 -2.05
N ILE A 32 3.53 -18.45 -2.57
CA ILE A 32 2.94 -19.38 -3.55
C ILE A 32 3.42 -19.10 -4.98
N LYS A 33 3.45 -17.82 -5.37
CA LYS A 33 3.82 -17.37 -6.72
C LYS A 33 4.77 -16.18 -6.61
N PRO A 34 6.05 -16.37 -6.21
CA PRO A 34 7.00 -15.27 -6.10
C PRO A 34 7.38 -14.70 -7.48
N ARG A 35 7.74 -13.41 -7.52
CA ARG A 35 8.37 -12.73 -8.67
C ARG A 35 7.54 -12.65 -9.96
N ILE A 36 6.22 -12.77 -9.90
CA ILE A 36 5.35 -12.52 -11.04
C ILE A 36 5.03 -11.02 -11.11
N LEU A 37 5.61 -10.34 -12.10
CA LEU A 37 5.49 -8.89 -12.32
C LEU A 37 4.03 -8.41 -12.28
N TRP A 38 3.17 -9.02 -13.09
CA TRP A 38 1.76 -8.64 -13.19
C TRP A 38 1.00 -8.74 -11.87
N ILE A 39 1.30 -9.75 -11.04
CA ILE A 39 0.69 -9.91 -9.72
C ILE A 39 1.13 -8.77 -8.80
N GLY A 40 2.43 -8.47 -8.78
CA GLY A 40 2.96 -7.35 -7.99
C GLY A 40 2.35 -6.01 -8.41
N MET A 41 2.29 -5.73 -9.71
CA MET A 41 1.71 -4.49 -10.23
C MET A 41 0.23 -4.37 -9.89
N LEU A 42 -0.55 -5.45 -10.05
CA LEU A 42 -1.97 -5.48 -9.73
C LEU A 42 -2.22 -5.28 -8.23
N LEU A 43 -1.42 -5.90 -7.35
CA LEU A 43 -1.46 -5.66 -5.91
C LEU A 43 -1.17 -4.19 -5.58
N CYS A 44 -0.21 -3.55 -6.25
CA CYS A 44 0.07 -2.13 -6.05
C CYS A 44 -1.00 -1.21 -6.64
N LEU A 45 -1.71 -1.63 -7.69
CA LEU A 45 -2.78 -0.83 -8.28
C LEU A 45 -4.05 -0.85 -7.40
N LEU A 46 -4.33 -1.99 -6.78
CA LEU A 46 -5.49 -2.16 -5.88
C LEU A 46 -5.24 -1.64 -4.46
N PHE A 47 -4.02 -1.83 -3.94
CA PHE A 47 -3.69 -1.57 -2.54
C PHE A 47 -2.57 -0.55 -2.34
N GLY A 48 -2.13 0.10 -3.42
CA GLY A 48 -1.09 1.13 -3.36
C GLY A 48 0.23 0.62 -2.79
N PRO A 49 0.82 1.35 -1.82
CA PRO A 49 2.07 0.95 -1.18
C PRO A 49 2.01 -0.40 -0.46
N LEU A 50 0.84 -0.82 0.03
CA LEU A 50 0.68 -2.11 0.71
C LEU A 50 0.93 -3.28 -0.23
N GLY A 51 0.69 -3.11 -1.54
CA GLY A 51 1.05 -4.11 -2.56
C GLY A 51 2.53 -4.44 -2.60
N GLN A 52 3.42 -3.56 -2.12
CA GLN A 52 4.87 -3.76 -2.07
C GLN A 52 5.29 -4.93 -1.18
N VAL A 53 4.44 -5.34 -0.24
CA VAL A 53 4.66 -6.48 0.68
C VAL A 53 4.91 -7.80 -0.07
N TYR A 54 4.43 -7.88 -1.31
CA TYR A 54 4.68 -9.00 -2.23
C TYR A 54 6.18 -9.26 -2.51
N VAL A 55 7.06 -8.26 -2.38
CA VAL A 55 8.49 -8.39 -2.71
C VAL A 55 9.36 -8.23 -1.46
N LYS A 56 10.42 -9.05 -1.32
CA LYS A 56 11.39 -8.97 -0.21
C LYS A 56 12.02 -7.57 -0.13
N GLY A 57 12.19 -7.02 1.07
CA GLY A 57 12.74 -5.67 1.25
C GLY A 57 11.74 -4.57 0.88
N CYS A 58 10.46 -4.76 1.21
CA CYS A 58 9.41 -3.76 0.99
C CYS A 58 9.51 -2.57 1.95
N ILE A 59 10.06 -2.76 3.16
CA ILE A 59 10.11 -1.76 4.22
C ILE A 59 10.77 -0.44 3.76
N PRO A 60 11.97 -0.43 3.15
CA PRO A 60 12.59 0.81 2.68
C PRO A 60 11.71 1.58 1.69
N TRP A 61 11.02 0.86 0.80
CA TRP A 61 10.15 1.48 -0.20
C TRP A 61 8.87 2.07 0.41
N ILE A 62 8.29 1.38 1.40
CA ILE A 62 7.15 1.92 2.15
C ILE A 62 7.57 3.19 2.90
N LEU A 63 8.76 3.22 3.50
CA LEU A 63 9.28 4.40 4.18
C LEU A 63 9.54 5.57 3.22
N ILE A 64 10.12 5.29 2.04
CA ILE A 64 10.32 6.31 1.00
C ILE A 64 8.97 6.88 0.55
N LEU A 65 7.99 6.02 0.26
CA LEU A 65 6.65 6.45 -0.14
C LEU A 65 5.96 7.28 0.95
N LEU A 66 6.15 6.91 2.22
CA LEU A 66 5.63 7.66 3.36
C LEU A 66 6.28 9.04 3.48
N GLY A 67 7.61 9.12 3.30
CA GLY A 67 8.33 10.39 3.27
C GLY A 67 7.89 11.29 2.12
N VAL A 68 7.74 10.73 0.92
CA VAL A 68 7.20 11.45 -0.25
C VAL A 68 5.78 11.93 0.02
N LEU A 69 4.92 11.10 0.63
CA LEU A 69 3.55 11.50 0.98
C LEU A 69 3.54 12.70 1.94
N ILE A 70 4.35 12.65 3.00
CA ILE A 70 4.45 13.74 3.97
C ILE A 70 4.94 15.02 3.28
N GLY A 71 5.98 14.94 2.46
CA GLY A 71 6.49 16.10 1.73
C GLY A 71 5.49 16.68 0.73
N VAL A 72 4.78 15.81 0.00
CA VAL A 72 3.74 16.23 -0.95
C VAL A 72 2.56 16.87 -0.23
N GLN A 73 2.11 16.33 0.90
CA GLN A 73 1.01 16.90 1.69
C GLN A 73 1.32 18.30 2.24
N GLN A 74 2.60 18.64 2.44
CA GLN A 74 3.01 19.98 2.87
C GLN A 74 2.94 21.01 1.74
N LEU A 75 3.06 20.59 0.49
CA LEU A 75 3.21 21.49 -0.67
C LEU A 75 2.00 21.48 -1.61
N LEU A 76 1.23 20.38 -1.62
CA LEU A 76 0.16 20.14 -2.58
C LEU A 76 -1.11 19.64 -1.88
N PRO A 77 -2.28 19.81 -2.51
CA PRO A 77 -3.53 19.26 -2.01
C PRO A 77 -3.47 17.73 -1.83
N PRO A 78 -4.18 17.17 -0.83
CA PRO A 78 -4.12 15.74 -0.48
C PRO A 78 -4.49 14.80 -1.64
N ASN A 79 -5.31 15.27 -2.59
CA ASN A 79 -5.68 14.50 -3.78
C ASN A 79 -4.46 14.17 -4.66
N PHE A 80 -3.50 15.10 -4.78
CA PHE A 80 -2.26 14.86 -5.54
C PHE A 80 -1.36 13.86 -4.83
N ALA A 81 -1.31 13.90 -3.50
CA ALA A 81 -0.55 12.96 -2.68
C ALA A 81 -1.04 11.51 -2.89
N MET A 82 -2.36 11.31 -2.96
CA MET A 82 -2.95 10.01 -3.28
C MET A 82 -2.63 9.55 -4.71
N ILE A 83 -2.74 10.43 -5.71
CA ILE A 83 -2.43 10.09 -7.11
C ILE A 83 -0.96 9.69 -7.24
N ILE A 84 -0.05 10.46 -6.63
CA ILE A 84 1.39 10.17 -6.64
C ILE A 84 1.65 8.82 -5.98
N MET A 85 1.03 8.52 -4.84
CA MET A 85 1.16 7.21 -4.19
C MET A 85 0.63 6.05 -5.06
N LEU A 86 -0.51 6.25 -5.72
CA LEU A 86 -1.12 5.25 -6.59
C LEU A 86 -0.24 4.95 -7.81
N LEU A 87 0.37 5.96 -8.42
CA LEU A 87 1.21 5.80 -9.62
C LEU A 87 2.63 5.34 -9.31
N SER A 88 3.24 5.87 -8.24
CA SER A 88 4.60 5.50 -7.84
C SER A 88 4.69 4.05 -7.36
N SER A 89 3.66 3.52 -6.72
CA SER A 89 3.64 2.14 -6.20
C SER A 89 3.86 1.08 -7.31
N PRO A 90 3.07 1.01 -8.40
CA PRO A 90 3.29 0.05 -9.48
C PRO A 90 4.60 0.31 -10.24
N LEU A 91 5.05 1.57 -10.38
CA LEU A 91 6.34 1.90 -11.00
C LEU A 91 7.53 1.33 -10.20
N VAL A 92 7.52 1.53 -8.87
CA VAL A 92 8.52 0.95 -7.97
C VAL A 92 8.47 -0.58 -8.03
N MET A 93 7.28 -1.17 -8.05
CA MET A 93 7.12 -2.61 -8.17
C MET A 93 7.70 -3.15 -9.49
N PHE A 94 7.40 -2.47 -10.61
CA PHE A 94 7.94 -2.80 -11.92
C PHE A 94 9.47 -2.78 -11.89
N TYR A 95 10.06 -1.70 -11.40
CA TYR A 95 11.51 -1.58 -11.28
C TYR A 95 12.15 -2.69 -10.42
N ARG A 96 11.48 -3.10 -9.34
CA ARG A 96 11.98 -4.13 -8.41
C ARG A 96 11.87 -5.56 -8.95
N LEU A 97 10.90 -5.84 -9.81
CA LEU A 97 10.62 -7.19 -10.33
C LEU A 97 11.12 -7.42 -11.76
N SER A 98 11.37 -6.36 -12.52
CA SER A 98 11.99 -6.44 -13.85
C SER A 98 13.51 -6.69 -13.81
N ARG A 99 14.12 -6.73 -12.61
CA ARG A 99 15.50 -7.15 -12.35
C ARG A 99 15.53 -8.56 -11.76
#